data_AF-A0AAI9YT31-F1
#
_entry.id   AF-A0AAI9YT31-F1
#
_cell.length_a   1.000
_cell.length_b   1.000
_cell.length_c   1.000
_cell.angle_alpha   90.00
_cell.angle_beta   90.00
_cell.angle_gamma   90.00
#
_symmetry.space_group_name_H-M   'P 1'
#
loop_
_entity.id
_entity.type
_entity.pdbx_description
1 polymer ?
#
loop_
_entity_poly.entity_id
_entity_poly.type
_entity_poly.pdbx_seq_one_letter_code
_entity_poly.pdbx_strand_id
1 'polypeptide(L)'
;MSEDHLQPTGSAPTTKTLTARCYCKAVHFTLTLPTSSLPLKVHLCHCSICRYTHGTLCIFHAPLPSGVSPSFIAPSLLSSSLTAYRHATASSTRYFCSTCSCHIGDVGVDDDDLVISASIFDANQDDVPAVWDVRSHVNTASAPGGGLYEWLPAVNGKEMNIWNPKKEDSEATTSTTTHGREVGVDGEEVLRAQCHCGGVSFTISRPKASMLEDKAYEAWLSPVDSRKWPACVDACDDCRLQTGVHAIAWVCIPESCITPSVPEGLQLGGTAKTFKSSENVRRSFCGTCGASVMAYFGVDGRKQANGERLVNVAAGILRAPEGCLAEEWVTWRTGRVAWADSGMRYDAGVTQGLGEGMARWGRERHGEAWGFNIG
;
A
#
# COMPACT_ATOMS: atom_id res chain seq x y z
N MET A 1 53.83 -43.54 12.20
CA MET A 1 53.23 -42.77 11.08
C MET A 1 51.87 -42.34 11.59
N SER A 2 51.79 -41.14 12.14
CA SER A 2 50.56 -40.55 12.68
C SER A 2 49.81 -39.91 11.52
N GLU A 3 48.62 -40.44 11.23
CA GLU A 3 47.70 -39.87 10.25
C GLU A 3 47.09 -38.59 10.84
N ASP A 4 47.53 -37.44 10.33
CA ASP A 4 46.89 -36.16 10.58
C ASP A 4 45.54 -36.12 9.84
N HIS A 5 44.46 -36.26 10.61
CA HIS A 5 43.12 -35.91 10.16
C HIS A 5 43.00 -34.40 9.97
N LEU A 6 43.23 -33.93 8.74
CA LEU A 6 42.80 -32.62 8.28
C LEU A 6 41.27 -32.53 8.37
N GLN A 7 40.77 -31.90 9.44
CA GLN A 7 39.40 -31.41 9.47
C GLN A 7 39.21 -30.34 8.39
N PRO A 8 38.12 -30.38 7.59
CA PRO A 8 37.81 -29.30 6.68
C PRO A 8 37.44 -28.07 7.51
N THR A 9 38.29 -27.05 7.49
CA THR A 9 37.96 -25.72 7.99
C THR A 9 36.97 -25.09 7.02
N GLY A 10 35.68 -25.43 7.15
CA GLY A 10 34.61 -24.74 6.44
C GLY A 10 34.59 -23.29 6.89
N SER A 11 34.93 -22.35 5.99
CA SER A 11 34.75 -20.93 6.23
C SER A 11 33.28 -20.67 6.59
N ALA A 12 33.03 -19.93 7.67
CA ALA A 12 31.66 -19.56 8.04
C ALA A 12 30.94 -18.94 6.83
N PRO A 13 29.69 -19.33 6.55
CA PRO A 13 28.97 -18.81 5.39
C PRO A 13 28.82 -17.30 5.50
N THR A 14 29.15 -16.57 4.43
CA THR A 14 29.08 -15.11 4.39
C THR A 14 27.62 -14.66 4.47
N THR A 15 27.30 -13.83 5.47
CA THR A 15 25.95 -13.30 5.70
C THR A 15 25.90 -11.78 5.54
N LYS A 16 24.70 -11.25 5.32
CA LYS A 16 24.37 -9.83 5.36
C LYS A 16 23.20 -9.63 6.33
N THR A 17 23.32 -8.65 7.23
CA THR A 17 22.26 -8.29 8.17
C THR A 17 21.55 -7.03 7.69
N LEU A 18 20.21 -7.09 7.63
CA LEU A 18 19.34 -5.98 7.25
C LEU A 18 18.53 -5.53 8.47
N THR A 19 18.22 -4.23 8.59
CA THR A 19 17.40 -3.71 9.69
C THR A 19 16.04 -3.26 9.17
N ALA A 20 14.97 -3.78 9.76
CA ALA A 20 13.60 -3.36 9.47
C ALA A 20 13.02 -2.51 10.60
N ARG A 21 12.30 -1.45 10.24
CA ARG A 21 11.55 -0.64 11.20
C ARG A 21 10.24 -0.13 10.63
N CYS A 22 9.17 -0.15 11.42
CA CYS A 22 7.95 0.55 11.06
C CYS A 22 8.04 2.05 11.38
N TYR A 23 7.07 2.84 10.91
CA TYR A 23 6.99 4.29 11.12
C TYR A 23 7.15 4.69 12.60
N CYS A 24 6.31 4.14 13.48
CA CYS A 24 6.34 4.47 14.91
C CYS A 24 7.47 3.79 15.68
N LYS A 25 8.31 2.98 15.01
CA LYS A 25 9.45 2.24 15.60
C LYS A 25 9.08 1.19 16.66
N ALA A 26 7.79 0.94 16.91
CA ALA A 26 7.34 -0.11 17.83
C ALA A 26 7.66 -1.52 17.32
N VAL A 27 7.79 -1.68 16.00
CA VAL A 27 8.34 -2.88 15.36
C VAL A 27 9.72 -2.53 14.80
N HIS A 28 10.74 -3.19 15.34
CA HIS A 28 12.13 -3.04 14.96
C HIS A 28 12.82 -4.40 15.11
N PHE A 29 13.43 -4.90 14.04
CA PHE A 29 14.09 -6.20 14.01
C PHE A 29 15.20 -6.24 12.97
N THR A 30 16.04 -7.27 13.03
CA THR A 30 17.01 -7.57 11.97
C THR A 30 16.68 -8.88 11.26
N LEU A 31 17.13 -9.00 10.01
CA LEU A 31 17.21 -10.27 9.28
C LEU A 31 18.67 -10.53 8.93
N THR A 32 19.17 -11.72 9.25
CA THR A 32 20.49 -12.16 8.82
C THR A 32 20.32 -13.17 7.69
N LEU A 33 20.77 -12.79 6.49
CA LEU A 33 20.58 -13.56 5.26
C LEU A 33 21.92 -14.12 4.77
N PRO A 34 21.96 -15.37 4.26
CA PRO A 34 23.09 -15.84 3.47
C PRO A 34 23.26 -14.97 2.22
N THR A 35 24.46 -14.48 1.94
CA THR A 35 24.72 -13.66 0.75
C THR A 35 24.40 -14.39 -0.56
N SER A 36 24.47 -15.73 -0.57
CA SER A 36 24.05 -16.58 -1.70
C SER A 36 22.55 -16.56 -2.00
N SER A 37 21.72 -16.10 -1.05
CA SER A 37 20.28 -15.92 -1.25
C SER A 37 19.90 -14.56 -1.85
N LEU A 38 20.87 -13.64 -1.95
CA LEU A 38 20.65 -12.29 -2.46
C LEU A 38 20.85 -12.22 -3.98
N PRO A 39 20.07 -11.39 -4.69
CA PRO A 39 18.96 -10.59 -4.19
C PRO A 39 17.70 -11.43 -3.90
N LEU A 40 16.92 -11.03 -2.89
CA LEU A 40 15.60 -11.60 -2.63
C LEU A 40 14.60 -11.13 -3.70
N LYS A 41 13.80 -12.08 -4.19
CA LYS A 41 12.82 -11.83 -5.26
C LYS A 41 11.57 -11.18 -4.67
N VAL A 42 11.33 -9.92 -5.03
CA VAL A 42 10.14 -9.18 -4.60
C VAL A 42 9.02 -9.36 -5.64
N HIS A 43 7.84 -9.73 -5.16
CA HIS A 43 6.62 -9.76 -5.95
C HIS A 43 5.62 -8.71 -5.47
N LEU A 44 4.82 -8.21 -6.41
CA LEU A 44 3.72 -7.30 -6.14
C LEU A 44 2.40 -8.05 -6.29
N CYS A 45 1.73 -8.37 -5.18
CA CYS A 45 0.42 -9.02 -5.22
C CYS A 45 -0.71 -8.00 -5.34
N HIS A 46 -1.56 -8.20 -6.34
CA HIS A 46 -2.67 -7.31 -6.67
C HIS A 46 -4.04 -7.87 -6.28
N CYS A 47 -4.12 -9.00 -5.57
CA CYS A 47 -5.42 -9.59 -5.25
C CYS A 47 -6.25 -8.70 -4.31
N SER A 48 -7.57 -8.84 -4.36
CA SER A 48 -8.51 -8.08 -3.53
C SER A 48 -8.23 -8.23 -2.03
N ILE A 49 -7.85 -9.42 -1.56
CA ILE A 49 -7.48 -9.66 -0.15
C ILE A 49 -6.31 -8.75 0.24
N CYS A 50 -5.23 -8.75 -0.55
CA CYS A 50 -4.05 -7.94 -0.28
C CYS A 50 -4.40 -6.45 -0.29
N ARG A 51 -5.12 -5.98 -1.32
CA ARG A 51 -5.54 -4.57 -1.42
C ARG A 51 -6.40 -4.13 -0.23
N TYR A 52 -7.42 -4.91 0.11
CA TYR A 52 -8.39 -4.54 1.15
C TYR A 52 -7.82 -4.70 2.56
N THR A 53 -6.82 -5.58 2.75
CA THR A 53 -6.15 -5.79 4.04
C THR A 53 -5.08 -4.74 4.30
N HIS A 54 -4.41 -4.25 3.26
CA HIS A 54 -3.36 -3.24 3.40
C HIS A 54 -3.90 -1.81 3.23
N GLY A 55 -4.97 -1.63 2.46
CA GLY A 55 -5.43 -0.33 1.99
C GLY A 55 -4.57 0.23 0.86
N THR A 56 -3.90 -0.63 0.10
CA THR A 56 -2.97 -0.25 -0.99
C THR A 56 -3.40 -0.89 -2.31
N LEU A 57 -2.89 -0.41 -3.44
CA LEU A 57 -3.22 -1.02 -4.76
C LEU A 57 -2.50 -2.37 -4.99
N CYS A 58 -1.38 -2.58 -4.32
CA CYS A 58 -0.67 -3.85 -4.24
C CYS A 58 0.23 -3.87 -2.99
N ILE A 59 0.88 -5.01 -2.73
CA ILE A 59 1.92 -5.15 -1.69
C ILE A 59 3.30 -5.33 -2.32
N PHE A 60 4.38 -5.27 -1.54
CA PHE A 60 5.76 -5.48 -2.01
C PHE A 60 6.45 -6.51 -1.12
N HIS A 61 6.34 -7.78 -1.48
CA HIS A 61 6.63 -8.89 -0.60
C HIS A 61 7.75 -9.79 -1.15
N ALA A 62 8.63 -10.26 -0.26
CA ALA A 62 9.74 -11.15 -0.59
C ALA A 62 9.70 -12.40 0.31
N PRO A 63 9.67 -13.62 -0.25
CA PRO A 63 9.82 -14.83 0.54
C PRO A 63 11.23 -14.90 1.14
N LEU A 64 11.31 -15.32 2.40
CA LEU A 64 12.58 -15.52 3.08
C LEU A 64 13.12 -16.95 2.84
N PRO A 65 14.44 -17.15 2.81
CA PRO A 65 15.02 -18.49 2.80
C PRO A 65 14.63 -19.28 4.04
N SER A 66 14.49 -20.60 3.90
CA SER A 66 14.17 -21.49 5.03
C SER A 66 15.15 -21.29 6.19
N GLY A 67 14.61 -21.23 7.41
CA GLY A 67 15.40 -21.02 8.64
C GLY A 67 15.80 -19.57 8.92
N VAL A 68 15.50 -18.62 8.03
CA VAL A 68 15.66 -17.18 8.29
C VAL A 68 14.41 -16.64 8.97
N SER A 69 14.57 -15.98 10.12
CA SER A 69 13.47 -15.37 10.85
C SER A 69 13.85 -13.99 11.44
N PRO A 70 12.87 -13.11 11.68
CA PRO A 70 13.08 -11.83 12.37
C PRO A 70 13.70 -11.99 13.75
N SER A 71 14.82 -11.28 13.99
CA SER A 71 15.39 -11.10 15.32
C SER A 71 14.99 -9.74 15.88
N PHE A 72 13.98 -9.72 16.76
CA PHE A 72 13.41 -8.48 17.30
C PHE A 72 14.40 -7.74 18.22
N ILE A 73 14.50 -6.43 18.01
CA ILE A 73 15.30 -5.52 18.83
C ILE A 73 14.39 -4.91 19.89
N ALA A 74 14.76 -5.07 21.17
CA ALA A 74 14.05 -4.50 22.30
C ALA A 74 13.81 -2.97 22.13
N PRO A 75 12.64 -2.44 22.51
CA PRO A 75 11.54 -3.12 23.22
C PRO A 75 10.54 -3.86 22.31
N SER A 76 10.85 -4.03 21.01
CA SER A 76 9.93 -4.68 20.07
C SER A 76 9.73 -6.15 20.45
N LEU A 77 8.48 -6.59 20.48
CA LEU A 77 8.12 -7.98 20.74
C LEU A 77 6.96 -8.39 19.82
N LEU A 78 7.00 -9.62 19.30
CA LEU A 78 5.93 -10.16 18.47
C LEU A 78 4.55 -10.09 19.16
N SER A 79 4.51 -10.34 20.47
CA SER A 79 3.27 -10.42 21.26
C SER A 79 2.62 -9.07 21.58
N SER A 80 3.38 -7.96 21.54
CA SER A 80 2.86 -6.63 21.94
C SER A 80 2.97 -5.56 20.85
N SER A 81 3.95 -5.67 19.95
CA SER A 81 4.16 -4.71 18.87
C SER A 81 3.31 -5.00 17.62
N LEU A 82 2.89 -6.25 17.44
CA LEU A 82 2.22 -6.73 16.23
C LEU A 82 0.79 -7.20 16.52
N THR A 83 -0.09 -7.00 15.53
CA THR A 83 -1.42 -7.59 15.47
C THR A 83 -1.42 -8.63 14.36
N ALA A 84 -1.89 -9.83 14.68
CA ALA A 84 -2.08 -10.91 13.71
C ALA A 84 -3.48 -10.82 13.10
N TYR A 85 -3.59 -10.99 11.79
CA TYR A 85 -4.85 -11.06 11.07
C TYR A 85 -4.92 -12.31 10.19
N ARG A 86 -5.96 -13.10 10.41
CA ARG A 86 -6.26 -14.31 9.62
C ARG A 86 -7.77 -14.36 9.37
N HIS A 87 -8.17 -14.36 8.11
CA HIS A 87 -9.57 -14.58 7.73
C HIS A 87 -9.86 -16.09 7.60
N ALA A 88 -11.13 -16.48 7.59
CA ALA A 88 -11.56 -17.88 7.70
C ALA A 88 -10.89 -18.83 6.68
N THR A 89 -10.71 -18.37 5.44
CA THR A 89 -10.11 -19.15 4.33
C THR A 89 -8.66 -18.77 4.02
N ALA A 90 -7.95 -18.14 4.96
CA ALA A 90 -6.58 -17.66 4.68
C ALA A 90 -5.57 -18.80 4.74
N SER A 91 -4.70 -18.86 3.73
CA SER A 91 -3.49 -19.70 3.72
C SER A 91 -2.31 -19.07 4.47
N SER A 92 -2.44 -17.82 4.92
CA SER A 92 -1.41 -17.12 5.68
C SER A 92 -1.99 -16.25 6.80
N THR A 93 -1.22 -16.11 7.88
CA THR A 93 -1.45 -15.12 8.95
C THR A 93 -0.63 -13.87 8.65
N ARG A 94 -1.28 -12.71 8.62
CA ARG A 94 -0.66 -11.43 8.29
C ARG A 94 -0.32 -10.68 9.56
N TYR A 95 0.85 -10.06 9.62
CA TYR A 95 1.30 -9.31 10.78
C TYR A 95 1.55 -7.85 10.43
N PHE A 96 0.95 -6.95 11.21
CA PHE A 96 1.13 -5.52 11.07
C PHE A 96 1.34 -4.84 12.42
N CYS A 97 1.97 -3.67 12.42
CA CYS A 97 2.23 -2.91 13.63
C CYS A 97 0.91 -2.46 14.29
N SER A 98 0.72 -2.83 15.56
CA SER A 98 -0.47 -2.52 16.36
C SER A 98 -0.73 -1.02 16.56
N THR A 99 0.29 -0.18 16.33
CA THR A 99 0.26 1.27 16.55
C THR A 99 0.13 2.06 15.26
N CYS A 100 0.85 1.67 14.20
CA CYS A 100 0.94 2.47 12.98
C CYS A 100 0.47 1.77 11.71
N SER A 101 -0.05 0.54 11.79
CA SER A 101 -0.54 -0.28 10.65
C SER A 101 0.49 -0.79 9.65
N CYS A 102 1.77 -0.52 9.84
CA CYS A 102 2.81 -1.00 8.94
C CYS A 102 2.79 -2.51 8.83
N HIS A 103 2.51 -3.03 7.63
CA HIS A 103 2.53 -4.46 7.35
C HIS A 103 3.98 -4.94 7.30
N ILE A 104 4.25 -6.00 8.05
CA ILE A 104 5.58 -6.54 8.22
C ILE A 104 5.79 -7.75 7.34
N GLY A 105 4.80 -8.64 7.29
CA GLY A 105 4.90 -9.87 6.53
C GLY A 105 3.81 -10.87 6.91
N ASP A 106 3.86 -12.00 6.22
CA ASP A 106 2.91 -13.08 6.31
C ASP A 106 3.64 -14.37 6.71
N VAL A 107 2.98 -15.20 7.52
CA VAL A 107 3.43 -16.57 7.87
C VAL A 107 2.43 -17.54 7.24
N GLY A 108 2.90 -18.46 6.41
CA GLY A 108 2.08 -19.53 5.86
C GLY A 108 1.47 -20.40 6.97
N VAL A 109 0.22 -20.81 6.80
CA VAL A 109 -0.51 -21.58 7.82
C VAL A 109 -0.04 -23.03 7.89
N ASP A 110 0.32 -23.61 6.75
CA ASP A 110 0.59 -25.04 6.61
C ASP A 110 2.09 -25.37 6.53
N ASP A 111 2.90 -24.41 6.07
CA ASP A 111 4.34 -24.55 5.81
C ASP A 111 5.23 -23.66 6.68
N ASP A 112 4.64 -22.76 7.47
CA ASP A 112 5.35 -21.70 8.23
C ASP A 112 6.26 -20.82 7.37
N ASP A 113 6.06 -20.79 6.04
CA ASP A 113 6.89 -19.99 5.14
C ASP A 113 6.70 -18.50 5.41
N LEU A 114 7.82 -17.79 5.52
CA LEU A 114 7.85 -16.37 5.84
C LEU A 114 7.96 -15.53 4.57
N VAL A 115 7.06 -14.58 4.42
CA VAL A 115 7.13 -13.55 3.39
C VAL A 115 7.18 -12.19 4.07
N ILE A 116 8.17 -11.36 3.76
CA ILE A 116 8.38 -10.06 4.40
C ILE A 116 8.06 -8.91 3.45
N SER A 117 7.57 -7.79 4.00
CA SER A 117 7.52 -6.52 3.27
C SER A 117 8.94 -6.03 3.00
N ALA A 118 9.32 -5.87 1.73
CA ALA A 118 10.61 -5.29 1.39
C ALA A 118 10.72 -3.83 1.85
N SER A 119 9.58 -3.12 1.88
CA SER A 119 9.46 -1.68 2.04
C SER A 119 9.88 -1.11 3.41
N ILE A 120 10.12 -1.96 4.41
CA ILE A 120 10.36 -1.54 5.81
C ILE A 120 11.84 -1.57 6.20
N PHE A 121 12.70 -2.00 5.29
CA PHE A 121 14.13 -2.14 5.52
C PHE A 121 14.89 -0.85 5.23
N ASP A 122 16.05 -0.71 5.87
CA ASP A 122 17.07 0.30 5.59
C ASP A 122 17.93 -0.01 4.35
N ALA A 123 17.82 -1.26 3.85
CA ALA A 123 18.43 -1.69 2.61
C ALA A 123 17.85 -0.92 1.40
N ASN A 124 18.74 -0.41 0.57
CA ASN A 124 18.41 0.41 -0.60
C ASN A 124 19.12 -0.13 -1.86
N GLN A 125 18.91 0.54 -2.99
CA GLN A 125 19.45 0.11 -4.28
C GLN A 125 20.98 0.09 -4.39
N ASP A 126 21.70 0.87 -3.58
CA ASP A 126 23.16 0.99 -3.63
C ASP A 126 23.87 -0.10 -2.82
N ASP A 127 23.11 -0.97 -2.17
CA ASP A 127 23.63 -2.11 -1.43
C ASP A 127 24.43 -3.06 -2.34
N VAL A 128 25.62 -3.45 -1.88
CA VAL A 128 26.44 -4.49 -2.50
C VAL A 128 26.58 -5.68 -1.54
N PRO A 129 26.15 -6.90 -1.91
CA PRO A 129 25.29 -7.20 -3.06
C PRO A 129 23.89 -6.57 -2.91
N ALA A 130 23.22 -6.39 -4.06
CA ALA A 130 21.85 -5.89 -4.11
C ALA A 130 20.92 -6.78 -3.28
N VAL A 131 20.05 -6.16 -2.50
CA VAL A 131 19.18 -6.90 -1.56
C VAL A 131 17.87 -7.31 -2.21
N TRP A 132 17.29 -6.44 -3.05
CA TRP A 132 15.96 -6.61 -3.61
C TRP A 132 16.02 -6.77 -5.13
N ASP A 133 15.22 -7.69 -5.66
CA ASP A 133 14.96 -7.81 -7.09
C ASP A 133 13.44 -7.83 -7.33
N VAL A 134 12.90 -6.63 -7.62
CA VAL A 134 11.49 -6.41 -7.92
C VAL A 134 11.21 -6.83 -9.36
N ARG A 135 10.58 -8.00 -9.53
CA ARG A 135 10.56 -8.67 -10.85
C ARG A 135 9.20 -9.19 -11.31
N SER A 136 8.17 -9.16 -10.47
CA SER A 136 6.88 -9.76 -10.85
C SER A 136 5.66 -9.09 -10.23
N HIS A 137 4.61 -8.97 -11.03
CA HIS A 137 3.24 -8.80 -10.56
C HIS A 137 2.53 -10.15 -10.48
N VAL A 138 1.81 -10.37 -9.39
CA VAL A 138 1.05 -11.61 -9.18
C VAL A 138 -0.42 -11.29 -8.89
N ASN A 139 -1.31 -12.17 -9.33
CA ASN A 139 -2.76 -12.06 -9.14
C ASN A 139 -3.36 -10.76 -9.73
N THR A 140 -2.84 -10.31 -10.87
CA THR A 140 -3.37 -9.13 -11.61
C THR A 140 -4.79 -9.36 -12.13
N ALA A 141 -5.17 -10.61 -12.42
CA ALA A 141 -6.54 -10.95 -12.82
C ALA A 141 -7.58 -10.69 -11.72
N SER A 142 -7.15 -10.63 -10.46
CA SER A 142 -7.99 -10.26 -9.31
C SER A 142 -8.05 -8.74 -9.07
N ALA A 143 -7.55 -7.95 -10.02
CA ALA A 143 -7.66 -6.49 -10.07
C ALA A 143 -8.48 -6.06 -11.32
N PRO A 144 -9.82 -6.20 -11.29
CA PRO A 144 -10.67 -5.72 -12.38
C PRO A 144 -10.52 -4.21 -12.57
N GLY A 145 -10.68 -3.74 -13.81
CA GLY A 145 -10.51 -2.31 -14.15
C GLY A 145 -9.08 -1.79 -13.98
N GLY A 146 -8.09 -2.67 -14.12
CA GLY A 146 -6.67 -2.33 -14.05
C GLY A 146 -6.12 -2.29 -12.62
N GLY A 147 -4.85 -1.90 -12.51
CA GLY A 147 -4.14 -1.79 -11.24
C GLY A 147 -2.75 -1.20 -11.42
N LEU A 148 -1.99 -1.13 -10.32
CA LEU A 148 -0.64 -0.55 -10.35
C LEU A 148 0.30 -1.28 -11.33
N TYR A 149 0.02 -2.54 -11.69
CA TYR A 149 0.80 -3.28 -12.67
C TYR A 149 0.79 -2.65 -14.08
N GLU A 150 -0.22 -1.85 -14.42
CA GLU A 150 -0.22 -1.10 -15.69
C GLU A 150 0.71 0.11 -15.65
N TRP A 151 0.94 0.63 -14.44
CA TRP A 151 1.78 1.79 -14.17
C TRP A 151 3.24 1.44 -13.89
N LEU A 152 3.55 0.17 -13.61
CA LEU A 152 4.92 -0.31 -13.37
C LEU A 152 5.28 -1.49 -14.30
N PRO A 153 5.34 -1.27 -15.62
CA PRO A 153 5.61 -2.34 -16.58
C PRO A 153 7.04 -2.90 -16.49
N ALA A 154 7.99 -2.11 -15.98
CA ALA A 154 9.41 -2.43 -15.96
C ALA A 154 10.11 -1.76 -14.78
N VAL A 155 11.16 -2.39 -14.28
CA VAL A 155 12.04 -1.89 -13.20
C VAL A 155 13.48 -2.08 -13.65
N ASN A 156 14.32 -1.04 -13.52
CA ASN A 156 15.73 -1.08 -13.95
C ASN A 156 15.92 -1.57 -15.40
N GLY A 157 15.03 -1.13 -16.30
CA GLY A 157 15.05 -1.51 -17.72
C GLY A 157 14.64 -2.95 -18.02
N LYS A 158 14.18 -3.72 -17.02
CA LYS A 158 13.69 -5.09 -17.19
C LYS A 158 12.17 -5.14 -17.05
N GLU A 159 11.49 -5.78 -18.00
CA GLU A 159 10.04 -5.98 -17.92
C GLU A 159 9.66 -6.82 -16.69
N MET A 160 8.57 -6.42 -16.04
CA MET A 160 8.01 -7.15 -14.92
C MET A 160 7.22 -8.36 -15.41
N ASN A 161 7.51 -9.53 -14.84
CA ASN A 161 6.75 -10.74 -15.14
C ASN A 161 5.33 -10.63 -14.59
N ILE A 162 4.33 -11.09 -15.34
CA ILE A 162 2.96 -11.20 -14.85
C ILE A 162 2.63 -12.67 -14.64
N TRP A 163 2.20 -13.02 -13.42
CA TRP A 163 1.79 -14.38 -13.09
C TRP A 163 0.39 -14.40 -12.47
N ASN A 164 -0.46 -15.31 -12.92
CA ASN A 164 -1.78 -15.58 -12.36
C ASN A 164 -1.98 -17.09 -12.23
N PRO A 165 -2.62 -17.59 -11.16
CA PRO A 165 -2.94 -19.01 -11.02
C PRO A 165 -3.86 -19.48 -12.16
N LYS A 166 -3.72 -20.75 -12.56
CA LYS A 166 -4.62 -21.37 -13.55
C LYS A 166 -5.99 -21.60 -12.90
N LYS A 167 -7.06 -21.45 -13.69
CA LYS A 167 -8.46 -21.59 -13.22
C LYS A 167 -8.77 -22.95 -12.58
N GLU A 168 -8.04 -24.00 -12.94
CA GLU A 168 -8.25 -25.37 -12.45
C GLU A 168 -7.55 -25.63 -11.10
N ASP A 169 -6.48 -24.89 -10.78
CA ASP A 169 -5.74 -24.98 -9.52
C ASP A 169 -6.35 -24.08 -8.41
N SER A 170 -7.43 -23.36 -8.73
CA SER A 170 -8.07 -22.43 -7.81
C SER A 170 -9.34 -23.03 -7.21
N GLU A 171 -9.21 -23.93 -6.22
CA GLU A 171 -10.34 -24.19 -5.31
C GLU A 171 -10.77 -22.89 -4.60
N ALA A 172 -9.85 -21.94 -4.45
CA ALA A 172 -10.12 -20.53 -4.24
C ALA A 172 -10.36 -19.83 -5.59
N THR A 173 -11.49 -20.13 -6.25
CA THR A 173 -12.06 -19.21 -7.24
C THR A 173 -12.21 -17.89 -6.50
N THR A 174 -11.23 -17.00 -6.63
CA THR A 174 -11.23 -15.73 -5.92
C THR A 174 -12.32 -14.96 -6.61
N SER A 175 -13.54 -15.04 -6.06
CA SER A 175 -14.70 -14.35 -6.58
C SER A 175 -14.27 -12.89 -6.78
N THR A 176 -14.07 -12.52 -8.05
CA THR A 176 -14.06 -11.13 -8.47
C THR A 176 -15.44 -10.63 -8.14
N THR A 177 -15.61 -10.22 -6.89
CA THR A 177 -16.81 -9.54 -6.43
C THR A 177 -16.82 -8.21 -7.16
N THR A 178 -17.48 -8.20 -8.31
CA THR A 178 -17.95 -6.97 -8.93
C THR A 178 -18.91 -6.34 -7.93
N HIS A 179 -18.51 -5.18 -7.40
CA HIS A 179 -19.35 -4.43 -6.49
C HIS A 179 -20.50 -3.83 -7.27
N GLY A 180 -21.71 -3.91 -6.72
CA GLY A 180 -22.86 -3.26 -7.30
C GLY A 180 -22.76 -1.74 -7.15
N ARG A 181 -23.50 -1.01 -7.97
CA ARG A 181 -23.71 0.42 -7.74
C ARG A 181 -24.47 0.59 -6.42
N GLU A 182 -24.03 1.51 -5.58
CA GLU A 182 -24.68 1.85 -4.32
C GLU A 182 -25.29 3.24 -4.40
N VAL A 183 -26.43 3.43 -3.74
CA VAL A 183 -27.10 4.73 -3.62
C VAL A 183 -27.16 5.18 -2.16
N GLY A 184 -26.96 6.47 -1.95
CA GLY A 184 -27.09 7.14 -0.67
C GLY A 184 -28.55 7.32 -0.25
N VAL A 185 -28.74 7.89 0.94
CA VAL A 185 -30.08 8.19 1.50
C VAL A 185 -30.85 9.23 0.70
N ASP A 186 -30.14 10.05 -0.06
CA ASP A 186 -30.64 11.06 -0.99
C ASP A 186 -30.97 10.50 -2.38
N GLY A 187 -30.72 9.20 -2.61
CA GLY A 187 -30.91 8.55 -3.90
C GLY A 187 -29.76 8.76 -4.89
N GLU A 188 -28.73 9.52 -4.51
CA GLU A 188 -27.56 9.78 -5.34
C GLU A 188 -26.56 8.63 -5.27
N GLU A 189 -25.77 8.47 -6.32
CA GLU A 189 -24.73 7.42 -6.36
C GLU A 189 -23.64 7.70 -5.31
N VAL A 190 -23.21 6.66 -4.61
CA VAL A 190 -22.11 6.72 -3.63
C VAL A 190 -21.07 5.63 -3.86
N LEU A 191 -19.81 5.93 -3.55
CA LEU A 191 -18.70 4.98 -3.60
C LEU A 191 -18.43 4.42 -2.21
N ARG A 192 -18.54 3.10 -2.08
CA ARG A 192 -18.18 2.40 -0.85
C ARG A 192 -16.66 2.32 -0.69
N ALA A 193 -16.19 2.63 0.52
CA ALA A 193 -14.84 2.37 0.99
C ALA A 193 -14.91 1.43 2.20
N GLN A 194 -14.21 0.30 2.14
CA GLN A 194 -14.30 -0.73 3.17
C GLN A 194 -12.98 -1.51 3.32
N CYS A 195 -12.54 -1.77 4.57
CA CYS A 195 -11.40 -2.65 4.81
C CYS A 195 -11.78 -4.14 4.60
N HIS A 196 -10.81 -5.04 4.59
CA HIS A 196 -11.07 -6.47 4.34
C HIS A 196 -12.01 -7.11 5.36
N CYS A 197 -11.82 -6.84 6.66
CA CYS A 197 -12.67 -7.43 7.71
C CYS A 197 -14.05 -6.77 7.83
N GLY A 198 -14.34 -5.72 7.05
CA GLY A 198 -15.59 -4.96 7.12
C GLY A 198 -15.74 -4.07 8.37
N GLY A 199 -14.81 -4.15 9.33
CA GLY A 199 -14.87 -3.39 10.58
C GLY A 199 -14.64 -1.88 10.44
N VAL A 200 -14.24 -1.39 9.26
CA VAL A 200 -14.29 0.02 8.86
C VAL A 200 -14.97 0.07 7.50
N SER A 201 -16.05 0.82 7.40
CA SER A 201 -16.87 0.97 6.19
C SER A 201 -17.52 2.35 6.17
N PHE A 202 -17.45 3.04 5.05
CA PHE A 202 -18.09 4.34 4.83
C PHE A 202 -18.38 4.55 3.34
N THR A 203 -19.14 5.58 3.02
CA THR A 203 -19.43 5.97 1.64
C THR A 203 -18.88 7.36 1.32
N ILE A 204 -18.60 7.57 0.04
CA ILE A 204 -18.08 8.81 -0.52
C ILE A 204 -19.07 9.29 -1.58
N SER A 205 -19.54 10.53 -1.47
CA SER A 205 -20.39 11.15 -2.49
C SER A 205 -19.57 11.70 -3.65
N ARG A 206 -20.25 12.05 -4.75
CA ARG A 206 -19.70 12.94 -5.78
C ARG A 206 -19.44 14.35 -5.23
N PRO A 207 -18.63 15.18 -5.92
CA PRO A 207 -18.63 16.61 -5.72
C PRO A 207 -20.05 17.19 -5.76
N LYS A 208 -20.40 17.99 -4.75
CA LYS A 208 -21.74 18.59 -4.64
C LYS A 208 -21.83 19.83 -5.51
N ALA A 209 -23.03 20.16 -6.01
CA ALA A 209 -23.25 21.36 -6.82
C ALA A 209 -22.72 22.63 -6.14
N SER A 210 -22.95 22.78 -4.82
CA SER A 210 -22.46 23.91 -4.03
C SER A 210 -20.93 24.04 -4.01
N MET A 211 -20.18 22.93 -4.15
CA MET A 211 -18.71 22.96 -4.21
C MET A 211 -18.23 23.41 -5.59
N LEU A 212 -18.99 23.12 -6.66
CA LEU A 212 -18.63 23.53 -8.02
C LEU A 212 -18.77 25.05 -8.22
N GLU A 213 -19.65 25.68 -7.44
CA GLU A 213 -19.92 27.12 -7.50
C GLU A 213 -19.00 27.94 -6.58
N ASP A 214 -18.35 27.30 -5.61
CA ASP A 214 -17.51 27.95 -4.61
C ASP A 214 -16.01 27.79 -4.94
N LYS A 215 -15.37 28.92 -5.24
CA LYS A 215 -13.93 29.01 -5.55
C LYS A 215 -13.03 28.42 -4.47
N ALA A 216 -13.48 28.35 -3.21
CA ALA A 216 -12.71 27.73 -2.13
C ALA A 216 -12.46 26.23 -2.35
N TYR A 217 -13.26 25.56 -3.18
CA TYR A 217 -13.11 24.13 -3.50
C TYR A 217 -12.37 23.87 -4.82
N GLU A 218 -12.07 24.90 -5.62
CA GLU A 218 -11.42 24.74 -6.93
C GLU A 218 -10.13 23.91 -6.84
N ALA A 219 -9.32 24.14 -5.80
CA ALA A 219 -8.08 23.41 -5.55
C ALA A 219 -8.28 21.97 -5.02
N TRP A 220 -9.50 21.62 -4.60
CA TRP A 220 -9.86 20.30 -4.06
C TRP A 220 -10.58 19.41 -5.08
N LEU A 221 -11.03 20.00 -6.19
CA LEU A 221 -11.71 19.31 -7.27
C LEU A 221 -10.71 18.84 -8.33
N SER A 222 -11.09 17.84 -9.12
CA SER A 222 -10.29 17.46 -10.28
C SER A 222 -10.29 18.60 -11.31
N PRO A 223 -9.11 18.99 -11.84
CA PRO A 223 -9.02 20.00 -12.89
C PRO A 223 -9.42 19.46 -14.27
N VAL A 224 -9.69 18.16 -14.38
CA VAL A 224 -10.01 17.46 -15.64
C VAL A 224 -11.51 17.17 -15.75
N ASP A 225 -12.11 16.67 -14.67
CA ASP A 225 -13.54 16.37 -14.60
C ASP A 225 -14.04 16.76 -13.21
N SER A 226 -14.79 17.86 -13.13
CA SER A 226 -15.27 18.42 -11.86
C SER A 226 -16.23 17.51 -11.09
N ARG A 227 -16.68 16.39 -11.68
CA ARG A 227 -17.49 15.35 -11.02
C ARG A 227 -16.65 14.26 -10.34
N LYS A 228 -15.32 14.34 -10.45
CA LYS A 228 -14.36 13.35 -9.92
C LYS A 228 -13.44 13.97 -8.88
N TRP A 229 -12.91 13.11 -8.01
CA TRP A 229 -11.96 13.48 -6.98
C TRP A 229 -10.51 13.32 -7.46
N PRO A 230 -9.59 14.24 -7.11
CA PRO A 230 -8.18 14.09 -7.46
C PRO A 230 -7.53 12.94 -6.67
N ALA A 231 -6.71 12.14 -7.34
CA ALA A 231 -5.98 11.02 -6.76
C ALA A 231 -4.50 11.02 -7.18
N CYS A 232 -3.63 10.45 -6.35
CA CYS A 232 -2.22 10.23 -6.69
C CYS A 232 -1.63 8.99 -6.07
N VAL A 233 -0.46 8.62 -6.59
CA VAL A 233 0.47 7.68 -5.97
C VAL A 233 1.56 8.47 -5.24
N ASP A 234 1.86 8.07 -4.01
CA ASP A 234 2.78 8.72 -3.08
C ASP A 234 3.86 7.73 -2.63
N ALA A 235 5.12 8.12 -2.80
CA ALA A 235 6.31 7.35 -2.46
C ALA A 235 7.13 7.96 -1.30
N CYS A 236 6.52 8.78 -0.45
CA CYS A 236 7.22 9.33 0.71
C CYS A 236 7.60 8.25 1.74
N ASP A 237 8.71 8.49 2.44
CA ASP A 237 9.22 7.57 3.46
C ASP A 237 8.21 7.30 4.59
N ASP A 238 7.45 8.33 4.98
CA ASP A 238 6.42 8.22 6.02
C ASP A 238 5.31 7.25 5.62
N CYS A 239 4.75 7.42 4.42
CA CYS A 239 3.72 6.52 3.90
C CYS A 239 4.29 5.11 3.70
N ARG A 240 5.51 4.99 3.17
CA ARG A 240 6.20 3.71 2.99
C ARG A 240 6.33 2.93 4.30
N LEU A 241 6.89 3.56 5.33
CA LEU A 241 7.10 2.93 6.64
C LEU A 241 5.83 2.78 7.47
N GLN A 242 4.75 3.49 7.13
CA GLN A 242 3.44 3.37 7.77
C GLN A 242 2.60 2.25 7.17
N THR A 243 2.78 1.93 5.89
CA THR A 243 1.93 0.98 5.16
C THR A 243 2.63 -0.34 4.88
N GLY A 244 3.97 -0.34 4.80
CA GLY A 244 4.74 -1.49 4.34
C GLY A 244 4.75 -1.65 2.82
N VAL A 245 4.50 -0.59 2.03
CA VAL A 245 4.58 -0.62 0.56
C VAL A 245 5.49 0.48 0.01
N HIS A 246 6.12 0.29 -1.15
CA HIS A 246 7.00 1.31 -1.73
C HIS A 246 6.22 2.57 -2.15
N ALA A 247 4.96 2.40 -2.54
CA ALA A 247 4.08 3.51 -2.87
C ALA A 247 2.62 3.19 -2.51
N ILE A 248 1.93 4.16 -1.91
CA ILE A 248 0.49 4.09 -1.61
C ILE A 248 -0.28 5.02 -2.54
N ALA A 249 -1.53 4.69 -2.82
CA ALA A 249 -2.42 5.54 -3.59
C ALA A 249 -3.47 6.21 -2.69
N TRP A 250 -3.60 7.53 -2.82
CA TRP A 250 -4.53 8.37 -2.06
C TRP A 250 -5.53 9.05 -2.99
N VAL A 251 -6.77 9.17 -2.52
CA VAL A 251 -7.84 9.98 -3.12
C VAL A 251 -8.19 11.11 -2.16
N CYS A 252 -8.24 12.35 -2.64
CA CYS A 252 -8.47 13.52 -1.77
C CYS A 252 -9.95 13.91 -1.78
N ILE A 253 -10.56 13.83 -0.61
CA ILE A 253 -12.01 13.95 -0.41
C ILE A 253 -12.26 15.00 0.70
N PRO A 254 -13.10 16.02 0.47
CA PRO A 254 -13.60 16.88 1.54
C PRO A 254 -14.39 16.04 2.54
N GLU A 255 -14.16 16.23 3.84
CA GLU A 255 -14.80 15.37 4.85
C GLU A 255 -16.33 15.45 4.86
N SER A 256 -16.93 16.53 4.33
CA SER A 256 -18.39 16.64 4.18
C SER A 256 -18.97 15.74 3.07
N CYS A 257 -18.13 15.14 2.23
CA CYS A 257 -18.50 14.14 1.22
C CYS A 257 -18.34 12.70 1.72
N ILE A 258 -18.02 12.49 3.00
CA ILE A 258 -17.86 11.16 3.60
C ILE A 258 -19.00 10.91 4.60
N THR A 259 -19.62 9.73 4.52
CA THR A 259 -20.69 9.29 5.44
C THR A 259 -20.34 7.95 6.09
N PRO A 260 -20.41 7.83 7.43
CA PRO A 260 -20.80 8.85 8.40
C PRO A 260 -19.76 9.97 8.53
N SER A 261 -20.15 11.10 9.15
CA SER A 261 -19.30 12.27 9.33
C SER A 261 -17.96 11.90 9.96
N VAL A 262 -16.86 12.37 9.38
CA VAL A 262 -15.51 12.07 9.83
C VAL A 262 -15.21 12.79 11.16
N PRO A 263 -14.90 12.07 12.25
CA PRO A 263 -14.54 12.71 13.51
C PRO A 263 -13.22 13.49 13.39
N GLU A 264 -12.98 14.45 14.29
CA GLU A 264 -11.70 15.18 14.34
C GLU A 264 -10.49 14.23 14.45
N GLY A 265 -10.65 13.15 15.21
CA GLY A 265 -9.66 12.08 15.36
C GLY A 265 -9.52 11.14 14.16
N LEU A 266 -10.33 11.24 13.10
CA LEU A 266 -10.38 10.28 11.97
C LEU A 266 -10.81 8.85 12.34
N GLN A 267 -11.36 8.65 13.54
CA GLN A 267 -11.79 7.34 14.02
C GLN A 267 -13.25 7.08 13.60
N LEU A 268 -13.48 6.61 12.37
CA LEU A 268 -14.81 6.31 11.78
C LEU A 268 -15.56 5.11 12.43
N GLY A 269 -15.40 4.90 13.74
CA GLY A 269 -16.04 3.84 14.49
C GLY A 269 -15.54 2.43 14.15
N GLY A 270 -16.28 1.43 14.66
CA GLY A 270 -15.97 0.03 14.48
C GLY A 270 -14.57 -0.33 14.98
N THR A 271 -13.73 -0.82 14.07
CA THR A 271 -12.35 -1.26 14.36
C THR A 271 -11.31 -0.18 14.05
N ALA A 272 -11.72 1.05 13.69
CA ALA A 272 -10.79 2.12 13.36
C ALA A 272 -9.89 2.47 14.57
N LYS A 273 -8.59 2.49 14.33
CA LYS A 273 -7.55 3.04 15.20
C LYS A 273 -6.92 4.24 14.53
N THR A 274 -6.33 5.13 15.32
CA THR A 274 -5.69 6.35 14.82
C THR A 274 -4.38 6.58 15.55
N PHE A 275 -3.47 7.28 14.90
CA PHE A 275 -2.27 7.78 15.54
C PHE A 275 -1.84 9.12 14.94
N LYS A 276 -1.10 9.89 15.74
CA LYS A 276 -0.53 11.16 15.33
C LYS A 276 0.88 10.88 14.78
N SER A 277 1.07 11.07 13.48
CA SER A 277 2.37 10.85 12.81
C SER A 277 3.33 11.99 13.12
N SER A 278 2.83 13.23 13.07
CA SER A 278 3.54 14.45 13.46
C SER A 278 2.55 15.44 14.06
N GLU A 279 3.00 16.64 14.46
CA GLU A 279 2.12 17.67 15.02
C GLU A 279 0.87 17.93 14.18
N ASN A 280 1.02 17.93 12.86
CA ASN A 280 -0.03 18.27 11.91
C ASN A 280 -0.55 17.07 11.11
N VAL A 281 -0.03 15.86 11.31
CA VAL A 281 -0.44 14.69 10.52
C VAL A 281 -1.10 13.64 11.41
N ARG A 282 -2.33 13.26 11.06
CA ARG A 282 -3.07 12.18 11.70
C ARG A 282 -3.43 11.11 10.66
N ARG A 283 -3.31 9.85 11.05
CA ARG A 283 -3.60 8.70 10.18
C ARG A 283 -4.54 7.75 10.90
N SER A 284 -5.39 7.08 10.14
CA SER A 284 -6.28 6.03 10.64
C SER A 284 -6.16 4.74 9.83
N PHE A 285 -6.42 3.65 10.52
CA PHE A 285 -6.31 2.30 9.99
C PHE A 285 -7.30 1.37 10.69
N CYS A 286 -7.57 0.22 10.10
CA CYS A 286 -8.35 -0.84 10.75
C CYS A 286 -7.46 -1.59 11.76
N GLY A 287 -7.81 -1.54 13.05
CA GLY A 287 -7.10 -2.23 14.12
C GLY A 287 -7.23 -3.76 14.12
N THR A 288 -8.07 -4.33 13.25
CA THR A 288 -8.25 -5.78 13.08
C THR A 288 -7.45 -6.32 11.91
N CYS A 289 -7.60 -5.75 10.71
CA CYS A 289 -6.91 -6.26 9.51
C CYS A 289 -5.69 -5.45 9.09
N GLY A 290 -5.45 -4.27 9.69
CA GLY A 290 -4.28 -3.43 9.39
C GLY A 290 -4.46 -2.53 8.17
N ALA A 291 -5.64 -2.49 7.56
CA ALA A 291 -5.86 -1.68 6.36
C ALA A 291 -5.68 -0.19 6.68
N SER A 292 -4.82 0.49 5.91
CA SER A 292 -4.78 1.95 5.90
C SER A 292 -6.13 2.48 5.42
N VAL A 293 -6.68 3.48 6.11
CA VAL A 293 -8.02 4.00 5.84
C VAL A 293 -7.96 5.42 5.32
N MET A 294 -7.45 6.35 6.14
CA MET A 294 -7.32 7.75 5.74
C MET A 294 -6.21 8.48 6.48
N ALA A 295 -5.82 9.62 5.96
CA ALA A 295 -4.91 10.54 6.60
C ALA A 295 -5.39 11.99 6.44
N TYR A 296 -5.12 12.82 7.44
CA TYR A 296 -5.25 14.26 7.36
C TYR A 296 -3.86 14.88 7.54
N PHE A 297 -3.49 15.75 6.60
CA PHE A 297 -2.24 16.50 6.60
C PHE A 297 -2.58 17.97 6.83
N GLY A 298 -2.36 18.47 8.04
CA GLY A 298 -2.59 19.86 8.43
C GLY A 298 -1.52 20.81 7.87
N VAL A 299 -1.37 20.81 6.56
CA VAL A 299 -0.56 21.77 5.79
C VAL A 299 -1.49 22.77 5.10
N ASP A 300 -0.93 23.88 4.65
CA ASP A 300 -1.68 24.93 3.95
C ASP A 300 -2.46 24.36 2.76
N GLY A 301 -3.67 24.86 2.54
CA GLY A 301 -4.54 24.41 1.46
C GLY A 301 -5.40 23.18 1.79
N ARG A 302 -5.17 22.45 2.90
CA ARG A 302 -5.98 21.27 3.26
C ARG A 302 -7.05 21.50 4.31
N LYS A 303 -7.22 22.74 4.77
CA LYS A 303 -8.29 23.15 5.67
C LYS A 303 -8.88 24.47 5.20
N GLN A 304 -10.18 24.50 4.99
CA GLN A 304 -10.89 25.73 4.63
C GLN A 304 -11.14 26.61 5.85
N ALA A 305 -11.48 27.88 5.61
CA ALA A 305 -11.78 28.85 6.66
C ALA A 305 -12.99 28.46 7.54
N ASN A 306 -13.95 27.71 6.97
CA ASN A 306 -15.09 27.13 7.69
C ASN A 306 -14.72 25.94 8.60
N GLY A 307 -13.45 25.52 8.58
CA GLY A 307 -12.94 24.39 9.36
C GLY A 307 -12.96 23.05 8.63
N GLU A 308 -13.59 22.94 7.46
CA GLU A 308 -13.65 21.71 6.67
C GLU A 308 -12.25 21.25 6.28
N ARG A 309 -12.03 19.93 6.35
CA ARG A 309 -10.76 19.30 6.04
C ARG A 309 -10.81 18.51 4.74
N LEU A 310 -9.73 18.60 3.97
CA LEU A 310 -9.44 17.68 2.88
C LEU A 310 -8.70 16.46 3.41
N VAL A 311 -9.35 15.30 3.40
CA VAL A 311 -8.76 14.03 3.86
C VAL A 311 -8.30 13.19 2.69
N ASN A 312 -7.22 12.44 2.88
CA ASN A 312 -6.74 11.45 1.92
C ASN A 312 -7.33 10.10 2.30
N VAL A 313 -8.14 9.52 1.43
CA VAL A 313 -8.69 8.16 1.56
C VAL A 313 -7.81 7.18 0.80
N ALA A 314 -7.48 6.05 1.42
CA ALA A 314 -6.65 5.03 0.82
C ALA A 314 -7.38 4.36 -0.35
N ALA A 315 -6.83 4.42 -1.57
CA ALA A 315 -7.51 3.92 -2.75
C ALA A 315 -7.70 2.39 -2.72
N GLY A 316 -6.82 1.67 -2.01
CA GLY A 316 -6.90 0.21 -1.91
C GLY A 316 -8.14 -0.31 -1.21
N ILE A 317 -8.90 0.51 -0.48
CA ILE A 317 -10.17 0.11 0.17
C ILE A 317 -11.42 0.51 -0.63
N LEU A 318 -11.29 1.11 -1.81
CA LEU A 318 -12.45 1.48 -2.63
C LEU A 318 -13.13 0.24 -3.24
N ARG A 319 -14.44 0.31 -3.40
CA ARG A 319 -15.30 -0.76 -3.94
C ARG A 319 -16.04 -0.27 -5.19
N ALA A 320 -15.28 0.29 -6.13
CA ALA A 320 -15.85 0.83 -7.34
C ALA A 320 -16.28 -0.32 -8.30
N PRO A 321 -17.50 -0.31 -8.84
CA PRO A 321 -17.99 -1.34 -9.76
C PRO A 321 -17.12 -1.54 -11.01
N GLU A 322 -16.55 -0.45 -11.52
CA GLU A 322 -15.70 -0.43 -12.70
C GLU A 322 -14.29 -1.00 -12.46
N GLY A 323 -13.86 -1.09 -11.19
CA GLY A 323 -12.61 -1.73 -10.83
C GLY A 323 -11.72 -0.95 -9.86
N CYS A 324 -10.49 -1.42 -9.73
CA CYS A 324 -9.58 -1.06 -8.63
C CYS A 324 -9.05 0.37 -8.73
N LEU A 325 -8.99 0.91 -9.94
CA LEU A 325 -8.56 2.28 -10.19
C LEU A 325 -9.70 3.29 -10.01
N ALA A 326 -10.95 2.83 -9.85
CA ALA A 326 -12.12 3.69 -9.62
C ALA A 326 -12.22 4.88 -10.61
N GLU A 327 -11.89 4.64 -11.89
CA GLU A 327 -11.72 5.69 -12.90
C GLU A 327 -12.99 6.52 -13.13
N GLU A 328 -14.17 6.00 -12.81
CA GLU A 328 -15.41 6.80 -12.88
C GLU A 328 -15.52 7.78 -11.73
N TRP A 329 -14.83 7.55 -10.60
CA TRP A 329 -14.87 8.38 -9.39
C TRP A 329 -13.70 9.32 -9.23
N VAL A 330 -12.54 8.96 -9.77
CA VAL A 330 -11.29 9.67 -9.50
C VAL A 330 -10.57 10.08 -10.77
N THR A 331 -9.83 11.17 -10.68
CA THR A 331 -8.85 11.58 -11.70
C THR A 331 -7.46 11.31 -11.14
N TRP A 332 -6.74 10.36 -11.73
CA TRP A 332 -5.37 10.06 -11.34
C TRP A 332 -4.40 11.09 -11.88
N ARG A 333 -3.51 11.59 -11.02
CA ARG A 333 -2.34 12.36 -11.46
C ARG A 333 -1.33 11.41 -12.09
N THR A 334 -1.29 11.40 -13.41
CA THR A 334 -0.42 10.51 -14.21
C THR A 334 0.93 11.12 -14.56
N GLY A 335 1.08 12.44 -14.46
CA GLY A 335 2.31 13.15 -14.83
C GLY A 335 3.44 13.08 -13.82
N ARG A 336 3.20 12.65 -12.57
CA ARG A 336 4.24 12.45 -11.54
C ARG A 336 3.77 11.67 -10.32
N VAL A 337 4.72 10.95 -9.70
CA VAL A 337 4.59 10.37 -8.36
C VAL A 337 4.78 11.46 -7.29
N ALA A 338 3.95 11.47 -6.25
CA ALA A 338 4.13 12.37 -5.11
C ALA A 338 5.37 11.97 -4.31
N TRP A 339 6.16 12.96 -3.87
CA TRP A 339 7.39 12.72 -3.10
C TRP A 339 8.36 11.74 -3.78
N ALA A 340 8.47 11.82 -5.11
CA ALA A 340 9.34 10.95 -5.89
C ALA A 340 10.79 10.92 -5.37
N ASP A 341 11.33 12.04 -4.88
CA ASP A 341 12.69 12.09 -4.31
C ASP A 341 12.90 11.12 -3.13
N SER A 342 11.88 10.91 -2.29
CA SER A 342 11.93 9.89 -1.24
C SER A 342 11.97 8.48 -1.82
N GLY A 343 11.09 8.21 -2.78
CA GLY A 343 11.10 6.93 -3.50
C GLY A 343 12.43 6.67 -4.20
N MET A 344 12.99 7.66 -4.89
CA MET A 344 14.26 7.56 -5.61
C MET A 344 15.45 7.27 -4.69
N ARG A 345 15.46 7.80 -3.47
CA ARG A 345 16.48 7.48 -2.47
C ARG A 345 16.40 6.03 -1.99
N TYR A 346 15.20 5.46 -1.95
CA TYR A 346 14.98 4.11 -1.45
C TYR A 346 15.15 3.06 -2.55
N ASP A 347 14.44 3.22 -3.66
CA ASP A 347 14.49 2.38 -4.86
C ASP A 347 14.18 3.25 -6.11
N ALA A 348 15.22 3.73 -6.79
CA ALA A 348 15.06 4.54 -7.99
C ALA A 348 14.51 3.73 -9.17
N GLY A 349 14.83 2.44 -9.26
CA GLY A 349 14.32 1.57 -10.31
C GLY A 349 12.80 1.50 -10.30
N VAL A 350 12.22 1.25 -9.12
CA VAL A 350 10.76 1.21 -8.95
C VAL A 350 10.15 2.60 -9.13
N THR A 351 10.75 3.63 -8.54
CA THR A 351 10.17 4.99 -8.56
C THR A 351 10.18 5.61 -9.96
N GLN A 352 11.28 5.44 -10.70
CA GLN A 352 11.39 5.85 -12.09
C GLN A 352 10.42 5.06 -12.97
N GLY A 353 10.41 3.73 -12.86
CA GLY A 353 9.51 2.87 -13.63
C GLY A 353 8.03 3.21 -13.42
N LEU A 354 7.66 3.53 -12.17
CA LEU A 354 6.31 3.96 -11.82
C LEU A 354 5.97 5.33 -12.43
N GLY A 355 6.87 6.31 -12.33
CA GLY A 355 6.66 7.63 -12.92
C GLY A 355 6.52 7.60 -14.44
N GLU A 356 7.39 6.85 -15.11
CA GLU A 356 7.35 6.68 -16.57
C GLU A 356 6.11 5.91 -17.02
N GLY A 357 5.79 4.81 -16.34
CA GLY A 357 4.64 3.97 -16.66
C GLY A 357 3.30 4.67 -16.41
N MET A 358 3.17 5.44 -15.33
CA MET A 358 2.00 6.31 -15.09
C MET A 358 1.84 7.36 -16.19
N ALA A 359 2.93 8.03 -16.58
CA ALA A 359 2.87 9.07 -17.61
C ALA A 359 2.53 8.49 -18.99
N ARG A 360 3.08 7.31 -19.32
CA ARG A 360 2.73 6.56 -20.53
C ARG A 360 1.25 6.16 -20.52
N TRP A 361 0.80 5.52 -19.43
CA TRP A 361 -0.59 5.10 -19.26
C TRP A 361 -1.56 6.28 -19.41
N GLY A 362 -1.24 7.43 -18.81
CA GLY A 362 -2.01 8.66 -18.97
C GLY A 362 -2.12 9.11 -20.44
N ARG A 363 -0.99 9.16 -21.17
CA ARG A 363 -1.01 9.51 -22.60
C ARG A 363 -1.83 8.54 -23.44
N GLU A 364 -1.72 7.24 -23.18
CA GLU A 364 -2.46 6.20 -23.92
C GLU A 364 -3.96 6.25 -23.63
N ARG A 365 -4.34 6.48 -22.37
CA ARG A 365 -5.74 6.44 -21.92
C ARG A 365 -6.48 7.77 -22.08
N HIS A 366 -5.75 8.88 -22.01
CA HIS A 366 -6.34 10.22 -21.90
C HIS A 366 -5.77 11.24 -22.91
N GLY A 367 -4.78 10.86 -23.72
CA GLY A 367 -4.11 11.74 -24.68
C GLY A 367 -2.99 12.60 -24.08
N GLU A 368 -2.90 12.70 -22.76
CA GLU A 368 -1.83 13.44 -22.07
C GLU A 368 -1.52 12.86 -20.68
N ALA A 369 -0.36 13.23 -20.12
CA ALA A 369 -0.01 12.91 -18.74
C ALA A 369 -0.37 14.08 -17.81
N TRP A 370 -1.43 13.94 -17.02
CA TRP A 370 -1.94 15.01 -16.17
C TRP A 370 -1.04 15.29 -14.98
N GLY A 371 -0.50 16.51 -14.94
CA GLY A 371 0.20 17.06 -13.78
C GLY A 371 -0.67 18.08 -13.06
N PHE A 372 -1.06 17.81 -11.81
CA PHE A 372 -1.77 18.78 -10.96
C PHE A 372 -1.35 18.69 -9.50
N ASN A 373 -1.63 19.74 -8.73
CA ASN A 373 -1.43 19.73 -7.28
C ASN A 373 -2.63 19.07 -6.59
N ILE A 374 -2.39 18.49 -5.42
CA ILE A 374 -3.41 17.72 -4.71
C ILE A 374 -3.44 18.24 -3.29
N GLY A 375 -4.24 19.29 -3.08
CA GLY A 375 -4.48 19.93 -1.78
C GLY A 375 -3.25 20.57 -1.17
#